data_AF-A0A4S8L3J2-F1
#
_entry.id   AF-A0A4S8L3J2-F1
#
_cell.length_a   1.000
_cell.length_b   1.000
_cell.length_c   1.000
_cell.angle_alpha   90.00
_cell.angle_beta   90.00
_cell.angle_gamma   90.00
#
_symmetry.space_group_name_H-M   'P 1'
#
loop_
_entity.id
_entity.type
_entity.pdbx_description
1 polymer ?
#
loop_
_entity_poly.entity_id
_entity_poly.type
_entity_poly.pdbx_seq_one_letter_code
_entity_poly.pdbx_strand_id
1 'polypeptide(L)' 'VLLYSTPAYWSQPYHTSALTGRQWVEELIQGHPDRIYNELGMRLHVFNAFVWELRLHGMTNSRYCTI' A
#
# COMPACT_ATOMS: atom_id res chain seq x y z
N VAL A 1 -4.62 24.75 -11.82
CA VAL A 1 -3.41 24.31 -11.07
C VAL A 1 -3.54 24.47 -9.55
N LEU A 2 -4.50 25.25 -9.01
CA LEU A 2 -4.61 25.51 -7.56
C LEU A 2 -5.01 24.32 -6.67
N LEU A 3 -5.60 23.25 -7.23
CA LEU A 3 -6.03 22.07 -6.47
C LEU A 3 -4.87 21.37 -5.76
N TYR A 4 -3.73 21.19 -6.43
CA TYR A 4 -2.56 20.50 -5.87
C TYR A 4 -1.82 21.31 -4.79
N SER A 5 -2.07 22.61 -4.70
CA SER A 5 -1.42 23.51 -3.74
C SER A 5 -2.21 23.69 -2.44
N THR A 6 -3.44 23.17 -2.35
CA THR A 6 -4.23 23.26 -1.11
C THR A 6 -3.74 22.20 -0.12
N PRO A 7 -3.48 22.53 1.16
CA PRO A 7 -3.05 21.56 2.18
C PRO A 7 -4.03 20.39 2.34
N ALA A 8 -5.33 20.65 2.15
CA ALA A 8 -6.38 19.63 2.18
C ALA A 8 -6.26 18.61 1.04
N TYR A 9 -5.64 18.95 -0.08
CA TYR A 9 -5.41 18.02 -1.20
C TYR A 9 -4.51 16.85 -0.79
N TRP A 10 -3.53 17.13 0.06
CA TRP A 10 -2.56 16.14 0.56
C TRP A 10 -3.01 15.49 1.87
N SER A 11 -4.09 15.97 2.49
CA SER A 11 -4.65 15.40 3.71
C SER A 11 -5.58 14.25 3.35
N GLN A 12 -5.09 13.03 3.49
CA GLN A 12 -5.90 11.82 3.40
C GLN A 12 -6.07 11.23 4.80
N PRO A 13 -7.23 10.63 5.14
CA PRO A 13 -7.38 9.84 6.36
C PRO A 13 -6.29 8.77 6.45
N TYR A 14 -5.76 8.52 7.64
CA TYR A 14 -4.69 7.55 7.90
C TYR A 14 -5.20 6.50 8.90
N HIS A 15 -4.87 5.23 8.68
CA HIS A 15 -5.33 4.09 9.47
C HIS A 15 -6.86 3.94 9.50
N THR A 16 -7.48 4.03 8.32
CA THR A 16 -8.93 3.80 8.16
C THR A 16 -9.28 2.35 7.83
N SER A 17 -8.29 1.53 7.47
CA SER A 17 -8.47 0.11 7.17
C SER A 17 -9.02 -0.64 8.37
N ALA A 18 -9.91 -1.61 8.13
CA ALA A 18 -10.30 -2.54 9.19
C ALA A 18 -9.07 -3.37 9.63
N LEU A 19 -9.17 -4.02 10.79
CA LEU A 19 -8.07 -4.78 11.44
C LEU A 19 -7.72 -6.09 10.71
N THR A 20 -7.67 -6.07 9.37
CA THR A 20 -7.19 -7.17 8.53
C THR A 20 -5.96 -6.72 7.76
N GLY A 21 -4.95 -7.59 7.68
CA GLY A 21 -3.70 -7.28 6.98
C GLY A 21 -3.91 -6.92 5.50
N ARG A 22 -4.86 -7.57 4.84
CA ARG A 22 -5.19 -7.28 3.43
C ARG A 22 -5.70 -5.85 3.24
N GLN A 23 -6.68 -5.43 4.02
CA GLN A 23 -7.26 -4.09 3.88
C GLN A 23 -6.27 -3.00 4.27
N TRP A 24 -5.40 -3.29 5.23
CA TRP A 24 -4.28 -2.41 5.57
C TRP A 24 -3.31 -2.23 4.40
N VAL A 25 -2.93 -3.32 3.73
CA VAL A 25 -2.09 -3.23 2.51
C VAL A 25 -2.82 -2.48 1.38
N GLU A 26 -4.12 -2.71 1.19
CA GLU A 26 -4.93 -1.97 0.21
C GLU A 26 -4.96 -0.45 0.52
N GLU A 27 -5.04 -0.06 1.79
CA GLU A 27 -4.91 1.35 2.20
C GLU A 27 -3.55 1.94 1.83
N LEU A 28 -2.46 1.20 2.05
CA LEU A 28 -1.11 1.68 1.70
C LEU A 28 -0.92 1.86 0.19
N ILE A 29 -1.53 0.98 -0.62
CA ILE A 29 -1.47 1.05 -2.08
C ILE A 29 -2.28 2.24 -2.62
N GLN A 30 -3.46 2.50 -2.04
CA GLN A 30 -4.38 3.55 -2.52
C GLN A 30 -4.11 4.92 -1.89
N GLY A 31 -3.42 4.94 -0.75
CA GLY A 31 -3.11 6.15 -0.01
C GLY A 31 -1.93 6.93 -0.58
N HIS A 32 -1.49 7.91 0.18
CA HIS A 32 -0.37 8.76 -0.19
C HIS A 32 0.92 7.94 -0.44
N PRO A 33 1.67 8.21 -1.54
CA PRO A 33 2.86 7.44 -1.91
C PRO A 33 3.95 7.33 -0.84
N ASP A 34 4.03 8.30 0.06
CA ASP A 34 5.00 8.28 1.16
C ASP A 34 4.62 7.31 2.28
N ARG A 35 3.34 6.91 2.41
CA ARG A 35 2.88 6.03 3.48
C ARG A 35 3.47 4.64 3.36
N ILE A 36 3.43 4.06 2.16
CA ILE A 36 4.04 2.76 1.93
C ILE A 36 5.55 2.78 2.17
N TYR A 37 6.20 3.91 1.88
CA TYR A 37 7.62 4.09 2.19
C TYR A 37 7.87 4.18 3.69
N ASN A 38 7.05 4.93 4.43
CA ASN A 38 7.18 5.07 5.88
C ASN A 38 6.90 3.76 6.63
N GLU A 39 5.93 2.97 6.18
CA GLU A 39 5.49 1.74 6.84
C GLU A 39 6.30 0.51 6.41
N LEU A 40 6.59 0.35 5.11
CA LEU A 40 7.31 -0.82 4.58
C LEU A 40 8.77 -0.54 4.23
N GLY A 41 9.23 0.71 4.30
CA GLY A 41 10.59 1.10 3.90
C GLY A 41 10.83 1.05 2.38
N MET A 42 9.79 0.89 1.56
CA MET A 42 9.91 0.73 0.12
C MET A 42 8.82 1.48 -0.65
N ARG A 43 9.13 1.87 -1.89
CA ARG A 43 8.15 2.54 -2.76
C ARG A 43 7.14 1.54 -3.34
N LEU A 44 5.95 2.03 -3.70
CA LEU A 44 4.85 1.22 -4.26
C LEU A 44 5.26 0.33 -5.44
N HIS A 45 6.05 0.85 -6.38
CA HIS A 45 6.49 0.06 -7.52
C HIS A 45 7.44 -1.07 -7.12
N VAL A 46 8.26 -0.88 -6.08
CA VAL A 46 9.16 -1.93 -5.54
C VAL A 46 8.35 -3.00 -4.83
N PHE A 47 7.35 -2.59 -4.03
CA PHE A 47 6.41 -3.52 -3.41
C PHE A 47 5.68 -4.39 -4.44
N ASN A 48 5.17 -3.76 -5.52
CA ASN A 48 4.49 -4.49 -6.59
C ASN A 48 5.42 -5.47 -7.32
N ALA A 49 6.66 -5.07 -7.60
CA ALA A 49 7.66 -5.95 -8.21
C ALA A 49 7.97 -7.14 -7.28
N PHE A 50 8.13 -6.89 -5.98
CA PHE A 50 8.35 -7.94 -4.98
C PHE A 50 7.19 -8.94 -4.95
N VAL A 51 5.93 -8.47 -4.88
CA VAL A 51 4.74 -9.34 -4.95
C VAL A 51 4.70 -10.17 -6.23
N TRP A 52 5.08 -9.57 -7.36
CA TRP A 52 5.11 -10.28 -8.64
C TRP A 52 6.16 -11.40 -8.66
N GLU A 53 7.37 -11.14 -8.17
CA GLU A 53 8.43 -12.15 -8.02
C GLU A 53 7.99 -13.29 -7.09
N LEU A 54 7.34 -12.99 -5.97
CA LEU A 54 6.81 -14.02 -5.07
C LEU A 54 5.82 -14.95 -5.80
N ARG A 55 4.90 -14.37 -6.58
CA ARG A 55 3.94 -15.14 -7.37
C ARG A 55 4.62 -15.97 -8.45
N LEU A 56 5.66 -15.45 -9.11
CA LEU A 56 6.46 -16.21 -10.07
C LEU A 56 7.13 -17.42 -9.43
N HIS A 57 7.60 -17.29 -8.19
CA HIS A 57 8.18 -18.40 -7.42
C HIS A 57 7.14 -19.35 -6.81
N GLY A 58 5.86 -19.21 -7.16
CA GLY A 58 4.80 -20.15 -6.78
C GLY A 58 4.16 -19.86 -5.43
N MET A 59 4.43 -18.71 -4.81
CA MET A 59 3.63 -18.30 -3.66
C MET A 59 2.22 -17.94 -4.11
N THR A 60 1.24 -18.58 -3.47
CA THR A 60 -0.19 -18.31 -3.68
C THR A 60 -0.85 -17.90 -2.37
N ASN A 61 -2.04 -17.32 -2.49
CA ASN A 61 -2.88 -17.05 -1.32
C ASN A 61 -3.12 -18.32 -0.50
N SER A 62 -2.93 -18.22 0.81
CA SER A 62 -3.15 -19.28 1.78
C SER A 62 -4.01 -18.76 2.93
N ARG A 63 -4.36 -19.64 3.88
CA ARG A 63 -5.11 -19.27 5.09
C ARG A 63 -4.41 -18.19 5.92
N TYR A 64 -3.08 -18.15 5.90
CA TYR A 64 -2.28 -17.30 6.79
C TYR A 64 -1.57 -16.16 6.06
N CYS A 65 -1.46 -16.24 4.73
CA CYS A 65 -0.73 -15.27 3.93
C CYS A 65 -1.51 -14.97 2.65
N THR A 66 -1.84 -13.69 2.43
CA THR A 66 -2.49 -13.18 1.22
C THR A 66 -1.53 -12.21 0.55
N ILE A 67 -1.36 -12.33 -0.77
CA ILE A 67 -0.33 -11.67 -1.58
C ILE A 67 -0.96 -11.10 -2.84
#